data_AF-A0A1V5ZYJ9-F1
#
_entry.id   AF-A0A1V5ZYJ9-F1
#
_cell.length_a   1.000
_cell.length_b   1.000
_cell.length_c   1.000
_cell.angle_alpha   90.00
_cell.angle_beta   90.00
_cell.angle_gamma   90.00
#
_symmetry.space_group_name_H-M   'P 1'
#
loop_
_entity.id
_entity.type
_entity.pdbx_description
1 polymer ?
#
loop_
_entity_poly.entity_id
_entity_poly.type
_entity_poly.pdbx_seq_one_letter_code
_entity_poly.pdbx_strand_id
1 'polypeptide(L)'
;MNDQEKDKLFGAIGVSMGFFTQKDLANALENQKIDEAIGAKKPIGAYLLQERKLNKEQVAKILTAQEQIIAKQNQETTSPTQADKPATLNNDTNAWLLVNTLVFIYNSYVITFNTLYVTDGITSPHTIIGLLVNIAILLSFPDTLRASWPNITNTVAYGIIAVLTIGGSLPGYYSGNPYKKEMIEYFNTFYSESYNTVQKKMGSIHDEAQKGDPSLLKFFRYNLKPELEMHILKAEQSEIPEPLREGHEEFVQGLKQYKTLTDDFIRSIETQNLMSAKATFEGITENYEKMKDNCNHVEEVCKRNGLVFENK
;
A
#
# COMPACT_ATOMS: atom_id res chain seq x y z
N MET A 1 -10.08 -28.45 -19.23
CA MET A 1 -10.41 -27.34 -18.31
C MET A 1 -11.50 -27.80 -17.36
N ASN A 2 -11.23 -27.79 -16.06
CA ASN A 2 -12.18 -28.22 -15.02
C ASN A 2 -13.22 -27.12 -14.72
N ASP A 3 -14.28 -27.45 -13.98
CA ASP A 3 -15.38 -26.50 -13.72
C ASP A 3 -14.94 -25.31 -12.84
N GLN A 4 -13.96 -25.51 -11.96
CA GLN A 4 -13.39 -24.44 -11.13
C GLN A 4 -12.57 -23.43 -11.95
N GLU A 5 -11.86 -23.89 -12.98
CA GLU A 5 -11.14 -23.04 -13.93
C GLU A 5 -12.12 -22.24 -14.79
N LYS A 6 -13.27 -22.84 -15.14
CA LYS A 6 -14.35 -22.12 -15.85
C LYS A 6 -14.96 -21.04 -14.98
N ASP A 7 -15.19 -21.31 -13.70
CA ASP A 7 -15.73 -20.30 -12.78
C ASP A 7 -14.73 -19.17 -12.51
N LYS A 8 -13.44 -19.48 -12.36
CA LYS A 8 -12.38 -18.45 -12.24
C LYS A 8 -12.29 -17.56 -13.47
N LEU A 9 -12.33 -18.16 -14.66
CA LEU A 9 -12.27 -17.42 -15.91
C LEU A 9 -13.54 -16.57 -16.11
N PHE A 10 -14.71 -17.10 -15.76
CA PHE A 10 -15.98 -16.37 -15.79
C PHE A 10 -15.93 -15.14 -14.85
N GLY A 11 -15.44 -15.31 -13.63
CA GLY A 11 -15.30 -14.23 -12.65
C GLY A 11 -14.34 -13.13 -13.14
N ALA A 12 -13.18 -13.50 -13.66
CA ALA A 12 -12.19 -12.55 -14.19
C ALA A 12 -12.72 -11.75 -15.40
N ILE A 13 -13.41 -12.42 -16.33
CA ILE A 13 -14.05 -11.76 -17.48
C ILE A 13 -15.14 -10.78 -17.00
N GLY A 14 -15.99 -11.20 -16.06
CA GLY A 14 -17.07 -10.33 -15.57
C GLY A 14 -16.59 -9.08 -14.81
N VAL A 15 -15.51 -9.19 -14.03
CA VAL A 15 -14.88 -8.03 -13.36
C VAL A 15 -14.20 -7.11 -14.38
N SER A 16 -13.45 -7.67 -15.34
CA SER A 16 -12.78 -6.86 -16.38
C SER A 16 -13.76 -6.13 -17.31
N MET A 17 -14.93 -6.71 -17.55
CA MET A 17 -16.02 -6.07 -18.30
C MET A 17 -16.82 -5.06 -17.47
N GLY A 18 -16.53 -4.92 -16.17
CA GLY A 18 -17.20 -3.99 -15.27
C GLY A 18 -18.65 -4.36 -14.94
N PHE A 19 -19.06 -5.62 -15.13
CA PHE A 19 -20.43 -6.05 -14.86
C PHE A 19 -20.69 -6.24 -13.36
N PHE A 20 -19.67 -6.57 -12.58
CA PHE A 20 -19.71 -6.64 -11.12
C PHE A 20 -18.33 -6.36 -10.53
N THR A 21 -18.26 -6.08 -9.23
CA THR A 21 -16.98 -5.75 -8.56
C THR A 21 -16.25 -6.99 -8.04
N GLN A 22 -14.96 -6.84 -7.72
CA GLN A 22 -14.18 -7.89 -7.07
C GLN A 22 -14.79 -8.34 -5.73
N LYS A 23 -15.45 -7.42 -5.02
CA LYS A 23 -16.17 -7.69 -3.78
C LYS A 23 -17.41 -8.55 -4.01
N ASP A 24 -18.18 -8.28 -5.07
CA ASP A 24 -19.35 -9.08 -5.44
C ASP A 24 -18.93 -10.51 -5.85
N LEU A 25 -17.81 -10.65 -6.56
CA LEU A 25 -17.24 -11.95 -6.91
C LEU A 25 -16.79 -12.76 -5.68
N ALA A 26 -16.17 -12.11 -4.69
CA ALA A 26 -15.74 -12.75 -3.47
C ALA A 26 -16.94 -13.32 -2.68
N ASN A 27 -18.01 -12.55 -2.55
CA ASN A 27 -19.24 -12.98 -1.89
C ASN A 27 -19.90 -14.17 -2.60
N ALA A 28 -19.96 -14.14 -3.94
CA ALA A 28 -20.51 -15.23 -4.73
C ALA A 28 -19.69 -16.53 -4.59
N LEU A 29 -18.37 -16.42 -4.49
CA LEU A 29 -17.47 -17.56 -4.28
C LEU A 29 -17.60 -18.16 -2.87
N GLU A 30 -17.87 -17.32 -1.87
CA GLU A 30 -18.16 -17.78 -0.51
C GLU A 30 -19.47 -18.56 -0.46
N ASN A 31 -20.53 -18.04 -1.07
CA ASN A 31 -21.82 -18.72 -1.19
C ASN A 31 -21.72 -20.03 -1.99
N GLN A 32 -20.90 -20.06 -3.05
CA GLN A 32 -20.63 -21.28 -3.81
C GLN A 32 -19.97 -22.37 -2.95
N LYS A 33 -18.98 -22.00 -2.11
CA LYS A 33 -18.33 -22.96 -1.19
C LYS A 33 -19.28 -23.52 -0.14
N ILE A 34 -20.20 -22.70 0.36
CA ILE A 34 -21.21 -23.13 1.33
C ILE A 34 -22.19 -24.13 0.69
N ASP A 35 -22.68 -23.84 -0.53
CA ASP A 35 -23.56 -24.74 -1.28
C ASP A 35 -22.83 -26.05 -1.69
N GLU A 36 -21.56 -25.98 -2.06
CA GLU A 36 -20.73 -27.16 -2.35
C GLU A 36 -20.56 -28.07 -1.13
N ALA A 37 -20.42 -27.49 0.08
CA ALA A 37 -20.28 -28.24 1.32
C ALA A 37 -21.56 -29.02 1.71
N ILE A 38 -22.72 -28.58 1.24
CA ILE A 38 -24.02 -29.25 1.44
C ILE A 38 -24.46 -30.09 0.23
N GLY A 39 -23.56 -30.29 -0.73
CA GLY A 39 -23.78 -31.18 -1.90
C GLY A 39 -24.50 -30.53 -3.09
N ALA A 40 -24.73 -29.21 -3.06
CA ALA A 40 -25.29 -28.46 -4.17
C ALA A 40 -24.18 -27.87 -5.05
N LYS A 41 -24.17 -28.18 -6.35
CA LYS A 41 -23.23 -27.58 -7.31
C LYS A 41 -23.97 -26.65 -8.25
N LYS A 42 -23.68 -25.35 -8.16
CA LYS A 42 -24.13 -24.33 -9.11
C LYS A 42 -22.91 -23.56 -9.62
N PRO A 43 -22.90 -23.14 -10.89
CA PRO A 43 -21.84 -22.32 -11.45
C PRO A 43 -21.84 -20.93 -10.81
N ILE A 44 -20.69 -20.27 -10.79
CA ILE A 44 -20.54 -18.95 -10.13
C ILE A 44 -21.51 -17.90 -10.69
N GLY A 45 -21.80 -17.98 -11.99
CA GLY A 45 -22.75 -17.09 -12.67
C GLY A 45 -24.19 -17.19 -12.14
N ALA A 46 -24.58 -18.31 -11.52
CA ALA A 46 -25.91 -18.47 -10.93
C ALA A 46 -26.08 -17.66 -9.64
N TYR A 47 -25.04 -17.60 -8.80
CA TYR A 47 -25.05 -16.79 -7.57
C TYR A 47 -25.09 -15.30 -7.90
N LEU A 48 -24.28 -14.86 -8.87
CA LEU A 48 -24.25 -13.47 -9.32
C LEU A 48 -25.59 -13.03 -9.97
N LEU A 49 -26.31 -13.95 -10.62
CA LEU A 49 -27.66 -13.70 -11.15
C LEU A 49 -28.71 -13.63 -10.02
N GLN A 50 -28.62 -14.52 -9.03
CA GLN A 50 -29.53 -14.55 -7.88
C GLN A 50 -29.39 -13.30 -7.00
N GLU A 51 -28.16 -12.80 -6.83
CA GLU A 51 -27.85 -11.55 -6.12
C GLU A 51 -28.13 -10.29 -6.95
N ARG A 52 -28.70 -10.43 -8.16
CA ARG A 52 -28.99 -9.34 -9.11
C ARG A 52 -27.76 -8.50 -9.50
N LYS A 53 -26.57 -9.09 -9.38
CA LYS A 53 -25.29 -8.49 -9.81
C LYS A 53 -25.05 -8.69 -11.30
N LEU A 54 -25.69 -9.68 -11.89
CA LEU A 54 -25.75 -9.91 -13.33
C LEU A 54 -27.20 -10.00 -13.81
N ASN A 55 -27.42 -9.68 -15.08
CA ASN A 55 -28.62 -10.03 -15.82
C ASN A 55 -28.32 -11.12 -16.88
N LYS A 56 -29.36 -11.71 -17.46
CA LYS A 56 -29.23 -12.82 -18.43
C LYS A 56 -28.40 -12.44 -19.67
N GLU A 57 -28.48 -11.18 -20.12
CA GLU A 57 -27.72 -10.70 -21.28
C GLU A 57 -26.23 -10.57 -20.97
N GLN A 58 -25.88 -10.11 -19.77
CA GLN A 58 -24.49 -10.01 -19.32
C GLN A 58 -23.86 -11.40 -19.13
N VAL A 59 -24.63 -12.37 -18.63
CA VAL A 59 -24.19 -13.77 -18.53
C VAL A 59 -23.86 -14.32 -19.93
N ALA A 60 -24.73 -14.10 -20.92
CA ALA A 60 -24.48 -14.54 -22.30
C ALA A 60 -23.22 -13.92 -22.91
N LYS A 61 -22.96 -12.63 -22.62
CA LYS A 61 -21.74 -11.93 -23.07
C LYS A 61 -20.46 -12.52 -22.45
N ILE A 62 -20.48 -12.80 -21.14
CA ILE A 62 -19.34 -13.43 -20.46
C ILE A 62 -19.08 -14.84 -21.02
N LEU A 63 -20.13 -15.64 -21.22
CA LEU A 63 -20.00 -16.99 -21.76
C LEU A 63 -19.43 -16.98 -23.19
N THR A 64 -19.87 -16.05 -24.04
CA THR A 64 -19.34 -15.91 -25.41
C THR A 64 -17.85 -15.56 -25.40
N ALA A 65 -17.42 -14.64 -24.51
CA ALA A 65 -16.02 -14.27 -24.37
C ALA A 65 -15.17 -15.43 -23.81
N GLN A 66 -15.73 -16.19 -22.86
CA GLN A 66 -15.10 -17.38 -22.32
C GLN A 66 -14.89 -18.46 -23.38
N GLU A 67 -15.91 -18.73 -24.21
CA GLU A 67 -15.82 -19.69 -25.32
C GLU A 67 -14.76 -19.31 -26.35
N GLN A 68 -14.64 -18.01 -26.69
CA GLN A 68 -13.61 -17.52 -27.61
C GLN A 68 -12.19 -17.70 -27.06
N ILE A 69 -11.99 -17.52 -25.75
CA ILE A 69 -10.69 -17.73 -25.10
C ILE A 69 -10.34 -19.23 -25.09
N ILE A 70 -11.31 -20.09 -24.76
CA ILE A 70 -11.11 -21.55 -24.74
C ILE A 70 -10.86 -22.10 -26.16
N ALA A 71 -11.58 -21.60 -27.16
CA ALA A 71 -11.39 -21.99 -28.56
C ALA A 71 -9.99 -21.62 -29.07
N LYS A 72 -9.47 -20.45 -28.71
CA LYS A 72 -8.09 -20.03 -29.04
C LYS A 72 -7.04 -20.92 -28.36
N GLN A 73 -7.25 -21.31 -27.10
CA GLN A 73 -6.34 -22.21 -26.36
C GLN A 73 -6.32 -23.64 -26.92
N ASN A 74 -7.47 -24.14 -27.42
CA ASN A 74 -7.55 -25.48 -28.00
C ASN A 74 -7.01 -25.57 -29.44
N GLN A 75 -6.93 -24.46 -30.18
CA GLN A 75 -6.33 -24.43 -31.52
C GLN A 75 -4.80 -24.52 -31.51
N GLU A 76 -4.13 -24.18 -30.40
CA GLU A 76 -2.67 -24.28 -30.26
C GLU A 76 -2.16 -25.70 -29.93
N THR A 77 -3.05 -26.67 -29.65
CA THR A 77 -2.66 -28.02 -29.18
C THR A 77 -2.91 -29.17 -30.15
N THR A 78 -3.40 -28.94 -31.38
CA THR A 78 -3.57 -30.03 -32.37
C THR A 78 -3.23 -29.64 -33.82
N SER A 79 -1.96 -29.80 -34.25
CA SER A 79 -1.58 -30.51 -35.50
C SER A 79 -0.06 -30.40 -35.80
N PRO A 80 0.59 -31.47 -36.29
CA PRO A 80 1.96 -31.45 -36.82
C PRO A 80 2.00 -31.15 -38.34
N THR A 81 3.02 -30.39 -38.76
CA THR A 81 3.69 -30.31 -40.08
C THR A 81 2.85 -30.31 -41.38
N GLN A 82 2.77 -29.16 -42.08
CA GLN A 82 3.18 -29.04 -43.51
C GLN A 82 3.12 -27.60 -44.10
N ALA A 83 4.27 -27.21 -44.65
CA ALA A 83 4.64 -26.29 -45.76
C ALA A 83 3.71 -25.19 -46.32
N ASP A 84 4.35 -24.01 -46.48
CA ASP A 84 4.28 -22.99 -47.54
C ASP A 84 2.96 -22.27 -47.90
N LYS A 85 2.87 -21.02 -47.41
CA LYS A 85 2.57 -19.81 -48.20
C LYS A 85 2.95 -18.56 -47.39
N PRO A 86 3.47 -17.47 -48.00
CA PRO A 86 3.84 -16.28 -47.25
C PRO A 86 2.56 -15.59 -46.77
N ALA A 87 2.31 -15.67 -45.46
CA ALA A 87 1.18 -14.99 -44.85
C ALA A 87 1.41 -13.48 -44.95
N THR A 88 0.53 -12.80 -45.69
CA THR A 88 0.34 -11.36 -45.54
C THR A 88 -0.09 -11.09 -44.09
N LEU A 89 0.84 -10.51 -43.35
CA LEU A 89 0.72 -10.18 -41.93
C LEU A 89 -0.46 -9.22 -41.73
N ASN A 90 -1.52 -9.71 -41.08
CA ASN A 90 -2.77 -8.97 -40.91
C ASN A 90 -2.55 -7.76 -39.98
N ASN A 91 -3.10 -6.61 -40.36
CA ASN A 91 -2.84 -5.30 -39.74
C ASN A 91 -3.27 -5.24 -38.26
N ASP A 92 -4.26 -6.04 -37.88
CA ASP A 92 -4.79 -6.12 -36.51
C ASP A 92 -3.83 -6.83 -35.54
N THR A 93 -3.07 -7.81 -36.02
CA THR A 93 -2.05 -8.51 -35.21
C THR A 93 -0.88 -7.58 -34.90
N ASN A 94 -0.50 -6.73 -35.85
CA ASN A 94 0.55 -5.72 -35.67
C ASN A 94 0.11 -4.62 -34.70
N ALA A 95 -1.14 -4.17 -34.78
CA ALA A 95 -1.70 -3.18 -33.85
C ALA A 95 -1.77 -3.72 -32.42
N TRP A 96 -2.21 -4.98 -32.24
CA TRP A 96 -2.25 -5.62 -30.93
C TRP A 96 -0.86 -5.81 -30.32
N LEU A 97 0.14 -6.23 -31.11
CA LEU A 97 1.52 -6.32 -30.66
C LEU A 97 2.14 -4.96 -30.31
N LEU A 98 1.86 -3.92 -31.10
CA LEU A 98 2.29 -2.55 -30.84
C LEU A 98 1.70 -2.01 -29.52
N VAL A 99 0.39 -2.18 -29.32
CA VAL A 99 -0.30 -1.72 -28.10
C VAL A 99 0.25 -2.45 -26.87
N ASN A 100 0.42 -3.78 -26.93
CA ASN A 100 0.99 -4.52 -25.81
C ASN A 100 2.44 -4.13 -25.51
N THR A 101 3.25 -3.86 -26.54
CA THR A 101 4.63 -3.41 -26.36
C THR A 101 4.68 -2.03 -25.72
N LEU A 102 3.81 -1.09 -26.14
CA LEU A 102 3.72 0.24 -25.55
C LEU A 102 3.18 0.21 -24.12
N VAL A 103 2.16 -0.61 -23.84
CA VAL A 103 1.63 -0.82 -22.49
C VAL A 103 2.70 -1.46 -21.59
N PHE A 104 3.48 -2.40 -22.12
CA PHE A 104 4.59 -3.01 -21.39
C PHE A 104 5.70 -1.99 -21.08
N ILE A 105 6.08 -1.15 -22.05
CA ILE A 105 7.05 -0.06 -21.85
C ILE A 105 6.52 0.94 -20.81
N TYR A 106 5.23 1.29 -20.86
CA TYR A 106 4.60 2.17 -19.89
C TYR A 106 4.57 1.57 -18.48
N ASN A 107 4.22 0.30 -18.33
CA ASN A 107 4.24 -0.37 -17.02
C ASN A 107 5.66 -0.51 -16.47
N SER A 108 6.62 -0.84 -17.34
CA SER A 108 8.05 -0.86 -17.00
C SER A 108 8.52 0.51 -16.51
N TYR A 109 8.13 1.57 -17.21
CA TYR A 109 8.38 2.96 -16.83
C TYR A 109 7.77 3.29 -15.45
N VAL A 110 6.50 2.99 -15.22
CA VAL A 110 5.79 3.28 -13.96
C VAL A 110 6.43 2.53 -12.79
N ILE A 111 6.80 1.26 -12.98
CA ILE A 111 7.47 0.46 -11.94
C ILE A 111 8.86 1.02 -11.64
N THR A 112 9.66 1.32 -12.66
CA THR A 112 11.00 1.90 -12.48
C THR A 112 10.92 3.30 -11.86
N PHE A 113 9.95 4.13 -12.26
CA PHE A 113 9.68 5.44 -11.69
C PHE A 113 9.30 5.33 -10.21
N ASN A 114 8.33 4.49 -9.85
CA ASN A 114 7.94 4.27 -8.46
C ASN A 114 9.07 3.70 -7.61
N THR A 115 9.91 2.81 -8.16
CA THR A 115 11.06 2.25 -7.45
C THR A 115 12.11 3.32 -7.17
N LEU A 116 12.45 4.13 -8.18
CA LEU A 116 13.38 5.27 -8.05
C LEU A 116 12.84 6.40 -7.17
N TYR A 117 11.52 6.56 -7.11
CA TYR A 117 10.86 7.52 -6.25
C TYR A 117 10.92 7.12 -4.76
N VAL A 118 10.92 5.81 -4.47
CA VAL A 118 10.97 5.27 -3.10
C VAL A 118 12.42 5.08 -2.61
N THR A 119 13.34 4.69 -3.49
CA THR A 119 14.76 4.54 -3.13
C THR A 119 15.54 5.75 -3.61
N ASP A 120 16.07 6.56 -2.69
CA ASP A 120 16.80 7.84 -2.88
C ASP A 120 18.15 7.68 -3.66
N GLY A 121 18.21 6.81 -4.68
CA GLY A 121 19.43 6.50 -5.42
C GLY A 121 19.24 5.55 -6.62
N ILE A 122 19.82 5.94 -7.75
CA ILE A 122 19.99 5.11 -8.97
C ILE A 122 20.86 3.87 -8.72
N THR A 123 21.61 3.85 -7.62
CA THR A 123 22.54 2.77 -7.22
C THR A 123 21.87 1.62 -6.44
N SER A 124 20.57 1.71 -6.14
CA SER A 124 19.84 0.61 -5.53
C SER A 124 19.93 -0.63 -6.45
N PRO A 125 20.37 -1.80 -5.93
CA PRO A 125 20.42 -3.04 -6.70
C PRO A 125 19.08 -3.37 -7.36
N HIS A 126 17.96 -2.97 -6.74
CA HIS A 126 16.62 -3.26 -7.23
C HIS A 126 16.27 -2.42 -8.47
N THR A 127 16.75 -1.18 -8.54
CA THR A 127 16.62 -0.32 -9.72
C THR A 127 17.43 -0.88 -10.89
N ILE A 128 18.65 -1.31 -10.63
CA ILE A 128 19.52 -1.93 -11.63
C ILE A 128 18.92 -3.25 -12.13
N ILE A 129 18.41 -4.09 -11.22
CA ILE A 129 17.72 -5.35 -11.57
C ILE A 129 16.46 -5.07 -12.39
N GLY A 130 15.63 -4.08 -12.00
CA GLY A 130 14.43 -3.71 -12.76
C GLY A 130 14.75 -3.23 -14.17
N LEU A 131 15.80 -2.40 -14.33
CA LEU A 131 16.28 -1.95 -15.63
C LEU A 131 16.78 -3.13 -16.48
N LEU A 132 17.55 -4.04 -15.88
CA LEU A 132 18.09 -5.23 -16.57
C LEU A 132 16.99 -6.21 -16.99
N VAL A 133 15.96 -6.41 -16.16
CA VAL A 133 14.80 -7.24 -16.48
C VAL A 133 14.00 -6.63 -17.64
N ASN A 134 13.76 -5.31 -17.62
CA ASN A 134 13.08 -4.62 -18.71
C ASN A 134 13.86 -4.72 -20.02
N ILE A 135 15.19 -4.55 -19.98
CA ILE A 135 16.07 -4.75 -21.14
C ILE A 135 16.04 -6.21 -21.61
N ALA A 136 16.10 -7.19 -20.72
CA ALA A 136 16.07 -8.63 -21.07
C ALA A 136 14.73 -9.05 -21.71
N ILE A 137 13.61 -8.51 -21.23
CA ILE A 137 12.30 -8.75 -21.82
C ILE A 137 12.21 -8.13 -23.22
N LEU A 138 12.70 -6.90 -23.41
CA LEU A 138 12.77 -6.27 -24.73
C LEU A 138 13.65 -7.05 -25.72
N LEU A 139 14.78 -7.60 -25.26
CA LEU A 139 15.66 -8.46 -26.05
C LEU A 139 14.98 -9.78 -26.48
N SER A 140 13.91 -10.19 -25.78
CA SER A 140 13.17 -11.43 -26.08
C SER A 140 12.16 -11.27 -27.22
N PHE A 141 11.90 -10.04 -27.70
CA PHE A 141 10.91 -9.75 -28.76
C PHE A 141 11.48 -8.91 -29.93
N PRO A 142 12.52 -9.39 -30.64
CA PRO A 142 13.18 -8.62 -31.70
C PRO A 142 12.30 -8.35 -32.92
N ASP A 143 11.36 -9.25 -33.23
CA ASP A 143 10.48 -9.13 -34.40
C ASP A 143 9.41 -8.06 -34.21
N THR A 144 8.94 -7.88 -32.98
CA THR A 144 7.98 -6.85 -32.60
C THR A 144 8.56 -5.44 -32.75
N LEU A 145 9.84 -5.28 -32.39
CA LEU A 145 10.56 -4.02 -32.57
C LEU A 145 10.80 -3.69 -34.04
N ARG A 146 11.13 -4.69 -34.88
CA ARG A 146 11.23 -4.49 -36.33
C ARG A 146 9.90 -4.13 -36.99
N ALA A 147 8.80 -4.75 -36.55
CA ALA A 147 7.47 -4.42 -37.07
C ALA A 147 7.09 -2.97 -36.76
N SER A 148 7.50 -2.47 -35.59
CA SER A 148 7.22 -1.11 -35.14
C SER A 148 8.16 -0.08 -35.79
N TRP A 149 9.44 -0.41 -35.94
CA TRP A 149 10.49 0.45 -36.51
C TRP A 149 11.30 -0.26 -37.59
N PRO A 150 10.74 -0.48 -38.79
CA PRO A 150 11.35 -1.31 -39.84
C PRO A 150 12.66 -0.75 -40.39
N ASN A 151 12.90 0.55 -40.24
CA ASN A 151 14.08 1.24 -40.77
C ASN A 151 15.20 1.44 -39.72
N ILE A 152 15.02 0.93 -38.50
CA ILE A 152 15.96 1.12 -37.39
C ILE A 152 16.58 -0.24 -37.07
N THR A 153 17.91 -0.31 -36.96
CA THR A 153 18.57 -1.54 -36.53
C THR A 153 18.18 -1.86 -35.10
N ASN A 154 18.03 -3.14 -34.76
CA ASN A 154 17.65 -3.57 -33.40
C ASN A 154 18.54 -2.91 -32.33
N THR A 155 19.84 -2.77 -32.59
CA THR A 155 20.79 -2.08 -31.70
C THR A 155 20.42 -0.62 -31.42
N VAL A 156 19.99 0.13 -32.44
CA VAL A 156 19.56 1.53 -32.28
C VAL A 156 18.21 1.61 -31.58
N ALA A 157 17.28 0.69 -31.87
CA ALA A 157 15.99 0.60 -31.19
C ALA A 157 16.16 0.36 -29.67
N TYR A 158 17.03 -0.57 -29.29
CA TYR A 158 17.36 -0.83 -27.89
C TYR A 158 18.02 0.38 -27.22
N GLY A 159 18.91 1.09 -27.92
CA GLY A 159 19.53 2.32 -27.43
C GLY A 159 18.49 3.41 -27.12
N ILE A 160 17.51 3.61 -28.01
CA ILE A 160 16.43 4.60 -27.81
C ILE A 160 15.57 4.23 -26.60
N ILE A 161 15.18 2.96 -26.45
CA ILE A 161 14.34 2.52 -25.33
C ILE A 161 15.10 2.62 -24.01
N ALA A 162 16.39 2.28 -23.98
CA ALA A 162 17.23 2.48 -22.80
C ALA A 162 17.31 3.96 -22.41
N VAL A 163 17.51 4.85 -23.39
CA VAL A 163 17.54 6.31 -23.14
C VAL A 163 16.18 6.84 -22.70
N LEU A 164 15.05 6.35 -23.23
CA LEU A 164 13.72 6.77 -22.77
C LEU A 164 13.39 6.24 -21.38
N THR A 165 13.81 5.03 -21.05
CA THR A 165 13.60 4.43 -19.73
C THR A 165 14.45 5.12 -18.68
N ILE A 166 15.73 5.37 -18.96
CA ILE A 166 16.65 6.10 -18.07
C ILE A 166 16.28 7.59 -18.03
N GLY A 167 16.13 8.21 -19.19
CA GLY A 167 15.82 9.64 -19.36
C GLY A 167 14.46 10.04 -18.79
N GLY A 168 13.44 9.20 -18.94
CA GLY A 168 12.12 9.45 -18.38
C GLY A 168 12.03 9.17 -16.87
N SER A 169 12.94 8.35 -16.31
CA SER A 169 12.97 8.08 -14.88
C SER A 169 13.85 9.06 -14.10
N LEU A 170 14.75 9.80 -14.78
CA LEU A 170 15.50 10.92 -14.22
C LEU A 170 14.60 12.02 -13.60
N PRO A 171 13.47 12.45 -14.21
CA PRO A 171 12.52 13.36 -13.56
C PRO A 171 12.00 12.86 -12.20
N GLY A 172 11.71 11.56 -12.06
CA GLY A 172 11.31 10.98 -10.77
C GLY A 172 12.42 11.07 -9.73
N TYR A 173 13.65 10.75 -10.15
CA TYR A 173 14.85 10.90 -9.34
C TYR A 173 15.14 12.35 -8.91
N TYR A 174 15.00 13.31 -9.82
CA TYR A 174 15.23 14.74 -9.53
C TYR A 174 14.06 15.41 -8.81
N SER A 175 12.85 14.84 -8.87
CA SER A 175 11.68 15.41 -8.18
C SER A 175 11.74 15.27 -6.67
N GLY A 176 12.54 14.34 -6.14
CA GLY A 176 12.67 14.07 -4.71
C GLY A 176 11.36 13.62 -4.06
N ASN A 177 11.41 13.14 -2.82
CA ASN A 177 10.18 12.86 -2.07
C ASN A 177 9.45 14.19 -1.80
N PRO A 178 8.23 14.42 -2.34
CA PRO A 178 7.52 15.69 -2.20
C PRO A 178 7.14 15.97 -0.74
N TYR A 179 7.02 14.93 0.07
CA TYR A 179 6.71 15.04 1.50
C TYR A 179 7.95 15.31 2.36
N LYS A 180 9.17 15.27 1.80
CA LYS A 180 10.42 15.38 2.59
C LYS A 180 10.44 16.63 3.47
N LYS A 181 10.11 17.78 2.88
CA LYS A 181 10.08 19.06 3.61
C LYS A 181 8.99 19.05 4.69
N GLU A 182 7.78 18.65 4.33
CA GLU A 182 6.62 18.63 5.22
C GLU A 182 6.83 17.65 6.40
N MET A 183 7.43 16.48 6.16
CA MET A 183 7.77 15.51 7.19
C MET A 183 8.86 16.03 8.14
N ILE A 184 9.91 16.69 7.62
CA ILE A 184 10.95 17.31 8.48
C ILE A 184 10.31 18.36 9.37
N GLU A 185 9.49 19.23 8.77
CA GLU A 185 8.83 20.31 9.48
C GLU A 185 7.91 19.76 10.56
N TYR A 186 7.01 18.83 10.21
CA TYR A 186 6.09 18.20 11.15
C TYR A 186 6.83 17.44 12.27
N PHE A 187 7.85 16.65 11.94
CA PHE A 187 8.60 15.87 12.93
C PHE A 187 9.34 16.78 13.92
N ASN A 188 10.01 17.82 13.42
CA ASN A 188 10.78 18.72 14.25
C ASN A 188 9.92 19.69 15.08
N THR A 189 8.78 20.14 14.54
CA THR A 189 7.93 21.15 15.18
C THR A 189 6.93 20.54 16.15
N PHE A 190 6.23 19.48 15.74
CA PHE A 190 5.16 18.92 16.55
C PHE A 190 5.59 17.63 17.24
N TYR A 191 6.05 16.65 16.47
CA TYR A 191 6.20 15.28 16.99
C TYR A 191 7.30 15.19 18.06
N SER A 192 8.50 15.67 17.74
CA SER A 192 9.64 15.67 18.65
C SER A 192 9.40 16.55 19.87
N GLU A 193 8.81 17.75 19.69
CA GLU A 193 8.46 18.65 20.80
C GLU A 193 7.49 17.97 21.77
N SER A 194 6.41 17.39 21.24
CA SER A 194 5.36 16.76 22.05
C SER A 194 5.87 15.52 22.78
N TYR A 195 6.59 14.65 22.07
CA TYR A 195 7.15 13.44 22.67
C TYR A 195 8.17 13.77 23.77
N ASN A 196 9.13 14.65 23.49
CA ASN A 196 10.17 15.02 24.47
C ASN A 196 9.58 15.70 25.72
N THR A 197 8.55 16.52 25.53
CA THR A 197 7.87 17.19 26.64
C THR A 197 7.16 16.17 27.52
N VAL A 198 6.38 15.25 26.94
CA VAL A 198 5.70 14.18 27.68
C VAL A 198 6.71 13.27 28.38
N GLN A 199 7.78 12.87 27.69
CA GLN A 199 8.87 12.06 28.26
C GLN A 199 9.53 12.75 29.47
N LYS A 200 9.84 14.05 29.37
CA LYS A 200 10.45 14.81 30.47
C LYS A 200 9.52 14.86 31.69
N LYS A 201 8.23 15.11 31.48
CA LYS A 201 7.24 15.11 32.57
C LYS A 201 7.13 13.71 33.18
N MET A 202 7.16 12.67 32.36
CA MET A 202 7.17 11.28 32.81
C MET A 202 8.36 10.96 33.70
N GLY A 203 9.57 11.34 33.30
CA GLY A 203 10.78 11.18 34.11
C GLY A 203 10.70 11.90 35.47
N SER A 204 9.88 12.95 35.58
CA SER A 204 9.71 13.72 36.82
C SER A 204 8.73 13.07 37.81
N ILE A 205 7.93 12.08 37.39
CA ILE A 205 6.91 11.46 38.24
C ILE A 205 7.54 10.79 39.46
N HIS A 206 8.65 10.09 39.29
CA HIS A 206 9.34 9.42 40.39
C HIS A 206 9.81 10.42 41.45
N ASP A 207 10.42 11.53 41.02
CA ASP A 207 10.90 12.58 41.91
C ASP A 207 9.75 13.27 42.66
N GLU A 208 8.61 13.49 42.00
CA GLU A 208 7.41 14.05 42.63
C GLU A 208 6.76 13.06 43.61
N ALA A 209 6.81 11.76 43.31
CA ALA A 209 6.30 10.73 44.22
C ALA A 209 7.13 10.66 45.52
N GLN A 210 8.45 10.84 45.45
CA GLN A 210 9.31 10.89 46.64
C GLN A 210 9.00 12.07 47.57
N LYS A 211 8.42 13.15 47.05
CA LYS A 211 7.99 14.33 47.84
C LYS A 211 6.66 14.10 48.57
N GLY A 212 5.97 12.99 48.30
CA GLY A 212 4.71 12.59 48.92
C GLY A 212 3.45 12.93 48.11
N ASP A 213 2.34 12.31 48.49
CA ASP A 213 1.06 12.35 47.75
C ASP A 213 0.57 13.76 47.39
N PRO A 214 0.66 14.79 48.26
CA PRO A 214 0.21 16.13 47.89
C PRO A 214 1.03 16.76 46.75
N SER A 215 2.35 16.51 46.70
CA SER A 215 3.21 17.00 45.62
C SER A 215 2.88 16.29 44.32
N LEU A 216 2.76 14.97 44.38
CA LEU A 216 2.40 14.13 43.23
C LEU A 216 1.04 14.54 42.64
N LEU A 217 0.02 14.70 43.48
CA LEU A 217 -1.30 15.13 43.05
C LEU A 217 -1.27 16.52 42.40
N LYS A 218 -0.50 17.46 42.97
CA LYS A 218 -0.30 18.80 42.40
C LYS A 218 0.41 18.72 41.04
N PHE A 219 1.41 17.85 40.90
CA PHE A 219 2.09 17.61 39.64
C PHE A 219 1.13 17.11 38.57
N PHE A 220 0.37 16.06 38.83
CA PHE A 220 -0.58 15.51 37.87
C PHE A 220 -1.65 16.53 37.45
N ARG A 221 -2.20 17.30 38.40
CA ARG A 221 -3.27 18.28 38.14
C ARG A 221 -2.82 19.50 37.36
N TYR A 222 -1.69 20.08 37.74
CA TYR A 222 -1.32 21.42 37.28
C TYR A 222 -0.12 21.42 36.34
N ASN A 223 0.61 20.32 36.22
CA ASN A 223 1.75 20.21 35.31
C ASN A 223 1.52 19.17 34.21
N LEU A 224 1.15 17.93 34.55
CA LEU A 224 1.04 16.88 33.53
C LEU A 224 -0.23 17.01 32.69
N LYS A 225 -1.40 17.05 33.33
CA LYS A 225 -2.69 17.09 32.63
C LYS A 225 -2.81 18.26 31.65
N PRO A 226 -2.52 19.53 32.04
CA PRO A 226 -2.64 20.65 31.10
C PRO A 226 -1.69 20.54 29.91
N GLU A 227 -0.50 19.97 30.11
CA GLU A 227 0.47 19.72 29.04
C GLU A 227 -0.08 18.71 28.02
N LEU A 228 -0.69 17.63 28.51
CA LEU A 228 -1.34 16.64 27.65
C LEU A 228 -2.49 17.24 26.85
N GLU A 229 -3.34 18.04 27.50
CA GLU A 229 -4.45 18.73 26.84
C GLU A 229 -3.95 19.69 25.74
N MET A 230 -2.87 20.43 26.02
CA MET A 230 -2.23 21.30 25.04
C MET A 230 -1.70 20.50 23.83
N HIS A 231 -0.98 19.39 24.06
CA HIS A 231 -0.43 18.60 22.97
C HIS A 231 -1.51 17.88 22.16
N ILE A 232 -2.59 17.42 22.78
CA ILE A 232 -3.76 16.86 22.08
C ILE A 232 -4.38 17.93 21.17
N LEU A 233 -4.59 19.15 21.68
CA LEU A 233 -5.15 20.25 20.89
C LEU A 233 -4.23 20.64 19.72
N LYS A 234 -2.93 20.76 19.96
CA LYS A 234 -1.93 21.01 18.91
C LYS A 234 -1.99 19.92 17.84
N ALA A 235 -2.14 18.65 18.24
CA ALA A 235 -2.20 17.53 17.31
C ALA A 235 -3.43 17.62 16.39
N GLU A 236 -4.60 17.91 16.95
CA GLU A 236 -5.86 18.03 16.21
C GLU A 236 -5.87 19.21 15.21
N GLN A 237 -4.97 20.18 15.38
CA GLN A 237 -4.82 21.36 14.52
C GLN A 237 -3.66 21.26 13.53
N SER A 238 -2.83 20.22 13.63
CA SER A 238 -1.62 20.08 12.81
C SER A 238 -1.96 19.55 11.42
N GLU A 239 -1.31 20.09 10.39
CA GLU A 239 -1.31 19.47 9.06
C GLU A 239 -0.36 18.27 9.07
N ILE A 240 -0.88 17.08 8.73
CA ILE A 240 -0.16 15.83 8.88
C ILE A 240 0.23 15.30 7.50
N PRO A 241 1.54 15.14 7.22
CA PRO A 241 2.00 14.50 5.99
C PRO A 241 1.44 13.08 5.86
N GLU A 242 0.97 12.71 4.67
CA GLU A 242 0.39 11.38 4.38
C GLU A 242 1.21 10.21 4.95
N PRO A 243 2.55 10.14 4.75
CA PRO A 243 3.34 9.02 5.26
C PRO A 243 3.33 8.90 6.79
N LEU A 244 3.06 9.98 7.53
CA LEU A 244 3.11 10.02 8.99
C LEU A 244 1.72 9.95 9.64
N ARG A 245 0.65 9.83 8.85
CA ARG A 245 -0.72 9.86 9.36
C ARG A 245 -1.02 8.76 10.37
N GLU A 246 -0.65 7.53 10.04
CA GLU A 246 -0.86 6.37 10.92
C GLU A 246 -0.17 6.58 12.28
N GLY A 247 1.14 6.88 12.26
CA GLY A 247 1.90 7.15 13.48
C GLY A 247 1.42 8.38 14.24
N HIS A 248 0.88 9.41 13.57
CA HIS A 248 0.23 10.54 14.23
C HIS A 248 -1.04 10.11 14.95
N GLU A 249 -1.93 9.37 14.28
CA GLU A 249 -3.20 8.92 14.86
C GLU A 249 -2.95 8.03 16.11
N GLU A 250 -2.00 7.12 16.02
CA GLU A 250 -1.56 6.29 17.16
C GLU A 250 -1.00 7.13 18.30
N PHE A 251 -0.17 8.14 17.99
CA PHE A 251 0.38 9.05 18.99
C PHE A 251 -0.71 9.84 19.71
N VAL A 252 -1.66 10.41 18.96
CA VAL A 252 -2.78 11.18 19.51
C VAL A 252 -3.70 10.30 20.35
N GLN A 253 -3.96 9.08 19.91
CA GLN A 253 -4.70 8.11 20.71
C GLN A 253 -3.96 7.79 22.01
N GLY A 254 -2.64 7.59 21.95
CA GLY A 254 -1.77 7.43 23.11
C GLY A 254 -1.89 8.60 24.08
N LEU A 255 -1.82 9.85 23.61
CA LEU A 255 -2.00 11.05 24.45
C LEU A 255 -3.39 11.10 25.11
N LYS A 256 -4.46 10.78 24.38
CA LYS A 256 -5.84 10.78 24.89
C LYS A 256 -6.04 9.72 25.97
N GLN A 257 -5.50 8.52 25.76
CA GLN A 257 -5.50 7.44 26.75
C GLN A 257 -4.70 7.87 28.00
N TYR A 258 -3.53 8.46 27.79
CA TYR A 258 -2.66 8.93 28.86
C TYR A 258 -3.32 10.00 29.75
N LYS A 259 -4.03 10.95 29.13
CA LYS A 259 -4.86 11.94 29.84
C LYS A 259 -5.96 11.26 30.66
N THR A 260 -6.66 10.29 30.08
CA THR A 260 -7.75 9.58 30.76
C THR A 260 -7.23 8.83 31.99
N LEU A 261 -6.12 8.12 31.84
CA LEU A 261 -5.45 7.42 32.94
C LEU A 261 -4.95 8.39 34.01
N THR A 262 -4.46 9.56 33.61
CA THR A 262 -4.08 10.64 34.54
C THR A 262 -5.28 11.15 35.34
N ASP A 263 -6.43 11.38 34.68
CA ASP A 263 -7.67 11.81 35.34
C ASP A 263 -8.15 10.75 36.36
N ASP A 264 -8.09 9.47 35.99
CA ASP A 264 -8.48 8.37 36.88
C ASP A 264 -7.49 8.14 38.02
N PHE A 265 -6.20 8.35 37.79
CA PHE A 265 -5.17 8.30 38.84
C PHE A 265 -5.39 9.42 39.87
N ILE A 266 -5.63 10.65 39.42
CA ILE A 266 -5.99 11.78 40.28
C ILE A 266 -7.21 11.43 41.15
N ARG A 267 -8.28 10.92 40.54
CA ARG A 267 -9.51 10.53 41.25
C ARG A 267 -9.25 9.41 42.26
N SER A 268 -8.41 8.45 41.91
CA SER A 268 -8.06 7.32 42.77
C SER A 268 -7.27 7.75 44.02
N ILE A 269 -6.34 8.70 43.87
CA ILE A 269 -5.65 9.30 45.02
C ILE A 269 -6.64 10.06 45.93
N GLU A 270 -7.51 10.89 45.35
CA GLU A 270 -8.46 11.69 46.13
C GLU A 270 -9.47 10.84 46.92
N THR A 271 -9.87 9.72 46.34
CA THR A 271 -10.77 8.74 46.99
C THR A 271 -10.02 7.78 47.93
N GLN A 272 -8.69 7.95 48.08
CA GLN A 272 -7.82 7.07 48.87
C GLN A 272 -7.90 5.59 48.45
N ASN A 273 -8.25 5.32 47.19
CA ASN A 273 -8.34 3.98 46.64
C ASN A 273 -6.97 3.57 46.06
N LEU A 274 -6.09 3.09 46.94
CA LEU A 274 -4.70 2.73 46.60
C LEU A 274 -4.61 1.62 45.54
N MET A 275 -5.54 0.66 45.53
CA MET A 275 -5.55 -0.41 44.52
C MET A 275 -5.86 0.13 43.13
N SER A 276 -6.85 1.02 43.02
CA SER A 276 -7.17 1.72 41.78
C SER A 276 -6.01 2.62 41.34
N ALA A 277 -5.41 3.37 42.27
CA ALA A 277 -4.28 4.25 41.97
C ALA A 277 -3.09 3.44 41.41
N LYS A 278 -2.75 2.31 42.02
CA LYS A 278 -1.68 1.43 41.51
C LYS A 278 -1.99 0.90 40.11
N ALA A 279 -3.19 0.38 39.87
CA ALA A 279 -3.57 -0.14 38.56
C ALA A 279 -3.54 0.95 37.47
N THR A 280 -4.06 2.14 37.77
CA THR A 280 -3.99 3.28 36.83
C THR A 280 -2.55 3.72 36.56
N PHE A 281 -1.67 3.69 37.56
CA PHE A 281 -0.25 4.00 37.39
C PHE A 281 0.50 3.00 36.50
N GLU A 282 0.21 1.71 36.65
CA GLU A 282 0.72 0.66 35.76
C GLU A 282 0.24 0.92 34.32
N GLY A 283 -1.04 1.27 34.13
CA GLY A 283 -1.57 1.66 32.83
C GLY A 283 -0.91 2.91 32.23
N ILE A 284 -0.61 3.93 33.05
CA ILE A 284 0.17 5.11 32.63
C ILE A 284 1.53 4.68 32.09
N THR A 285 2.23 3.80 32.81
CA THR A 285 3.56 3.30 32.43
C THR A 285 3.51 2.50 31.12
N GLU A 286 2.54 1.59 30.99
CA GLU A 286 2.35 0.78 29.78
C GLU A 286 2.03 1.66 28.56
N ASN A 287 1.15 2.65 28.72
CA ASN A 287 0.78 3.56 27.65
C ASN A 287 1.96 4.42 27.18
N TYR A 288 2.85 4.81 28.11
CA TYR A 288 4.07 5.51 27.75
C TYR A 288 5.03 4.66 26.92
N GLU A 289 5.23 3.38 27.25
CA GLU A 289 6.05 2.50 26.40
C GLU A 289 5.44 2.34 25.00
N LYS A 290 4.11 2.26 24.87
CA LYS A 290 3.45 2.27 23.54
C LYS A 290 3.73 3.54 22.75
N MET A 291 3.70 4.70 23.40
CA MET A 291 4.03 5.98 22.75
C MET A 291 5.49 6.05 22.28
N LYS A 292 6.40 5.43 23.04
CA LYS A 292 7.82 5.31 22.68
C LYS A 292 8.03 4.37 21.50
N ASP A 293 7.33 3.23 21.46
CA ASP A 293 7.36 2.33 20.31
C ASP A 293 6.83 3.01 19.04
N ASN A 294 5.74 3.77 19.16
CA ASN A 294 5.24 4.59 18.05
C ASN A 294 6.24 5.68 17.62
N CYS A 295 6.99 6.28 18.55
CA CYS A 295 8.08 7.20 18.21
C CYS A 295 9.16 6.54 17.34
N ASN A 296 9.60 5.33 17.71
CA ASN A 296 10.53 4.56 16.90
C ASN A 296 9.94 4.24 15.51
N HIS A 297 8.66 3.88 15.45
CA HIS A 297 7.98 3.62 14.18
C HIS A 297 7.95 4.85 13.26
N VAL A 298 7.58 6.02 13.79
CA VAL A 298 7.58 7.28 13.05
C VAL A 298 8.98 7.64 12.55
N GLU A 299 10.02 7.43 13.36
CA GLU A 299 11.41 7.61 12.93
C GLU A 299 11.80 6.66 11.79
N GLU A 300 11.39 5.39 11.85
CA GLU A 300 11.65 4.42 10.78
C GLU A 300 10.93 4.79 9.49
N VAL A 301 9.68 5.25 9.57
CA VAL A 301 8.96 5.78 8.40
C VAL A 301 9.71 6.95 7.80
N CYS A 302 10.17 7.89 8.62
CA CYS A 302 10.98 9.02 8.16
C CYS A 302 12.30 8.56 7.50
N LYS A 303 13.02 7.62 8.11
CA LYS A 303 14.26 7.05 7.55
C LYS A 303 14.03 6.36 6.19
N ARG A 304 12.96 5.56 6.07
CA ARG A 304 12.55 4.94 4.80
C ARG A 304 12.20 5.96 3.72
N ASN A 305 11.79 7.16 4.12
CA ASN A 305 11.46 8.26 3.23
C ASN A 305 12.64 9.22 2.96
N GLY A 306 13.88 8.80 3.27
CA GLY A 306 15.10 9.57 2.96
C GLY A 306 15.41 10.70 3.95
N LEU A 307 14.84 10.65 5.15
CA LEU A 307 15.18 11.55 6.25
C LEU A 307 16.32 10.98 7.09
N VAL A 308 17.41 11.73 7.16
CA VAL A 308 18.50 11.46 8.09
C VAL A 308 18.32 12.41 9.27
N PHE A 309 17.93 11.86 10.42
CA PHE A 309 18.00 12.59 11.66
C PHE A 309 19.45 12.61 12.11
N GLU A 310 20.06 13.79 12.21
CA GLU A 310 21.29 13.92 12.98
C GLU A 310 20.96 13.56 14.41
N ASN A 311 21.58 12.50 14.94
CA ASN A 311 21.44 12.10 16.34
C ASN A 311 21.69 13.34 17.21
N LYS A 312 20.65 13.79 17.92
CA LYS A 312 20.78 14.79 18.99
C LYS A 312 21.22 14.11 20.28
#